data_AF-A0A7R9QFY5-F1
#
_entry.id   AF-A0A7R9QFY5-F1
#
_cell.length_a   1.000
_cell.length_b   1.000
_cell.length_c   1.000
_cell.angle_alpha   90.00
_cell.angle_beta   90.00
_cell.angle_gamma   90.00
#
_symmetry.space_group_name_H-M   'P 1'
#
loop_
_entity.id
_entity.type
_entity.pdbx_description
1 polymer ?
#
loop_
_entity_poly.entity_id
_entity_poly.type
_entity_poly.pdbx_seq_one_letter_code
_entity_poly.pdbx_strand_id
1 'polypeptide(L)'
;VGAKPYSRVCRYGGRLYQLGWQVPIAGEPCAQCQCDEHWDDNNPLDSLSCGRVDCEPDLQIKLKAGCRPLYSSHECCPVDYYCGPQCVFNGTRYPLDTKLYLSHTSGDGTCDECRCSAPPHFTCVNSVCTARIGHKLLQLKSIR
;
A
#
# COMPACT_ATOMS: atom_id res chain seq x y z
N VAL A 1 -29.41 -39.13 -27.60
CA VAL A 1 -29.18 -38.16 -26.51
C VAL A 1 -28.13 -38.76 -25.58
N GLY A 2 -26.89 -38.28 -25.63
CA GLY A 2 -25.80 -38.75 -24.78
C GLY A 2 -25.25 -37.56 -24.00
N ALA A 3 -25.62 -37.44 -22.73
CA ALA A 3 -25.05 -36.44 -21.83
C ALA A 3 -23.57 -36.80 -21.57
N LYS A 4 -22.64 -35.92 -21.97
CA LYS A 4 -21.23 -35.99 -21.57
C LYS A 4 -21.09 -35.60 -20.08
N PRO A 5 -20.25 -36.29 -19.29
CA PRO A 5 -20.03 -35.91 -17.90
C PRO A 5 -19.15 -34.64 -17.87
N TYR A 6 -19.76 -33.48 -17.69
CA TYR A 6 -19.03 -32.24 -17.44
C TYR A 6 -18.57 -32.22 -15.98
N SER A 7 -17.40 -32.78 -15.71
CA SER A 7 -16.60 -32.42 -14.55
C SER A 7 -15.31 -31.77 -15.04
N ARG A 8 -15.41 -30.57 -15.61
CA ARG A 8 -14.21 -29.77 -15.90
C ARG A 8 -13.59 -29.34 -14.58
N VAL A 9 -12.28 -29.52 -14.43
CA VAL A 9 -11.49 -29.05 -13.29
C VAL A 9 -10.49 -28.03 -13.80
N CYS A 10 -10.24 -26.98 -13.03
CA CYS A 10 -9.27 -25.95 -13.36
C CYS A 10 -7.91 -26.32 -12.76
N ARG A 11 -6.81 -26.04 -13.47
CA ARG A 11 -5.45 -26.29 -12.98
C ARG A 11 -4.75 -24.97 -12.69
N TYR A 12 -4.18 -24.85 -11.50
CA TYR A 12 -3.38 -23.68 -11.13
C TYR A 12 -2.39 -24.01 -10.02
N GLY A 13 -1.14 -23.57 -10.14
CA GLY A 13 -0.12 -23.76 -9.11
C GLY A 13 0.10 -25.22 -8.73
N GLY A 14 -0.04 -26.15 -9.68
CA GLY A 14 0.06 -27.59 -9.45
C GLY A 14 -1.13 -28.22 -8.71
N ARG A 15 -2.22 -27.47 -8.48
CA ARG A 15 -3.45 -27.94 -7.81
C ARG A 15 -4.61 -28.02 -8.80
N LEU A 16 -5.59 -28.85 -8.47
CA LEU A 16 -6.86 -28.99 -9.20
C LEU A 16 -7.99 -28.36 -8.39
N TYR A 17 -8.81 -27.55 -9.05
CA TYR A 17 -9.97 -26.88 -8.47
C TYR A 17 -11.24 -27.37 -9.17
N GLN A 18 -12.30 -27.61 -8.39
CA GLN A 18 -13.60 -27.96 -8.95
C GLN A 18 -14.36 -26.70 -9.38
N LEU A 19 -15.33 -26.85 -10.28
CA LEU A 19 -16.19 -25.75 -10.68
C LEU A 19 -16.84 -25.09 -9.46
N GLY A 20 -16.85 -23.76 -9.47
CA GLY A 20 -17.32 -22.90 -8.38
C GLY A 20 -16.28 -22.64 -7.28
N TRP A 21 -15.15 -23.33 -7.24
CA TRP A 21 -14.13 -23.10 -6.21
C TRP A 21 -13.36 -21.80 -6.46
N GLN A 22 -13.02 -21.10 -5.39
CA GLN A 22 -12.11 -19.96 -5.43
C GLN A 22 -10.68 -20.44 -5.69
N VAL A 23 -9.98 -19.77 -6.61
CA VAL A 23 -8.60 -20.09 -6.97
C VAL A 23 -7.69 -18.97 -6.47
N PRO A 24 -6.89 -19.17 -5.41
CA PRO A 24 -5.98 -18.15 -4.92
C PRO A 24 -4.78 -17.97 -5.85
N ILE A 25 -4.63 -16.78 -6.44
CA ILE A 25 -3.49 -16.45 -7.30
C ILE A 25 -2.30 -16.01 -6.44
N ALA A 26 -1.18 -16.73 -6.56
CA ALA A 26 0.01 -16.42 -5.79
C ALA A 26 0.59 -15.06 -6.20
N GLY A 27 0.87 -14.19 -5.21
CA GLY A 27 1.40 -12.85 -5.45
C GLY A 27 0.35 -11.79 -5.82
N GLU A 28 -0.89 -12.20 -6.08
CA GLU A 28 -1.99 -11.29 -6.46
C GLU A 28 -3.12 -11.36 -5.44
N PRO A 29 -2.98 -10.74 -4.25
CA PRO A 29 -3.99 -10.79 -3.20
C PRO A 29 -5.32 -10.15 -3.62
N CYS A 30 -5.29 -9.31 -4.66
CA CYS A 30 -6.46 -8.66 -5.24
C CYS A 30 -7.18 -9.48 -6.31
N ALA A 31 -6.64 -10.61 -6.74
CA ALA A 31 -7.30 -11.46 -7.70
C ALA A 31 -8.43 -12.24 -7.01
N GLN A 32 -9.65 -12.00 -7.44
CA GLN A 32 -10.80 -12.83 -7.12
C GLN A 32 -11.11 -13.68 -8.34
N CYS A 33 -10.77 -14.95 -8.21
CA CYS A 33 -10.79 -15.91 -9.29
C CYS A 33 -11.65 -17.09 -8.88
N GLN A 34 -12.55 -17.50 -9.77
CA GLN A 34 -13.38 -18.68 -9.59
C GLN A 34 -13.07 -19.69 -10.70
N CYS A 35 -13.01 -20.97 -10.35
CA CYS A 35 -12.95 -22.01 -11.37
C CYS A 35 -14.31 -22.12 -12.05
N ASP A 36 -14.41 -21.69 -13.31
CA ASP A 36 -15.62 -21.82 -14.13
C ASP A 36 -15.27 -22.20 -15.58
N GLU A 37 -16.26 -22.14 -16.48
CA GLU A 37 -16.10 -22.56 -17.87
C GLU A 37 -15.15 -21.68 -18.71
N HIS A 38 -14.87 -20.46 -18.24
CA HIS A 38 -13.99 -19.49 -18.89
C HIS A 38 -12.56 -19.50 -18.33
N TRP A 39 -12.26 -20.43 -17.43
CA TRP A 39 -10.95 -20.52 -16.80
C TRP A 39 -9.87 -20.86 -17.82
N ASP A 40 -8.76 -20.12 -17.78
CA ASP A 40 -7.56 -20.40 -18.58
C ASP A 40 -6.43 -20.89 -17.67
N ASP A 41 -6.05 -22.16 -17.83
CA ASP A 41 -4.96 -22.81 -17.08
C ASP A 41 -3.59 -22.14 -17.33
N ASN A 42 -3.39 -21.51 -18.49
CA ASN A 42 -2.13 -20.88 -18.86
C ASN A 42 -2.07 -19.41 -18.47
N ASN A 43 -3.22 -18.73 -18.51
CA ASN A 43 -3.31 -17.30 -18.21
C ASN A 43 -4.53 -16.97 -17.35
N PRO A 44 -4.52 -17.36 -16.07
CA PRO A 44 -5.69 -17.25 -15.21
C PRO A 44 -6.10 -15.80 -14.96
N LEU A 45 -5.15 -14.88 -14.80
CA LEU A 45 -5.44 -13.46 -14.50
C LEU A 45 -6.15 -12.72 -15.63
N ASP A 46 -5.89 -13.11 -16.88
CA ASP A 46 -6.57 -12.52 -18.04
C ASP A 46 -7.85 -13.29 -18.42
N SER A 47 -8.16 -14.39 -17.72
CA SER A 47 -9.39 -15.14 -17.93
C SER A 47 -10.60 -14.36 -17.44
N LEU A 48 -11.76 -14.56 -18.08
CA LEU A 48 -13.03 -13.95 -17.64
C LEU A 48 -13.49 -14.45 -16.28
N SER A 49 -12.92 -15.56 -15.80
CA SER A 49 -13.20 -16.14 -14.48
C SER A 49 -12.45 -15.44 -13.35
N CYS A 50 -11.61 -14.46 -13.68
CA CYS A 50 -10.82 -13.67 -12.74
C CYS A 50 -11.17 -12.18 -12.87
N GLY A 51 -11.46 -11.57 -11.72
CA GLY A 51 -11.61 -10.14 -11.57
C GLY A 51 -10.64 -9.59 -10.53
N ARG A 52 -10.45 -8.27 -10.52
CA ARG A 52 -9.72 -7.59 -9.46
C ARG A 52 -10.70 -7.00 -8.47
N VAL A 53 -10.46 -7.24 -7.19
CA VAL A 53 -11.22 -6.60 -6.11
C VAL A 53 -11.03 -5.09 -6.21
N ASP A 54 -12.16 -4.38 -6.22
CA ASP A 54 -12.18 -2.94 -5.98
C ASP A 54 -12.46 -2.71 -4.49
N CYS A 55 -11.49 -2.08 -3.82
CA CYS A 55 -11.52 -1.87 -2.39
C CYS A 55 -12.41 -0.68 -2.03
N GLU A 56 -13.72 -0.96 -1.84
CA GLU A 56 -14.81 -0.13 -1.26
C GLU A 56 -14.85 1.42 -1.49
N PRO A 57 -16.06 2.00 -1.58
CA PRO A 57 -16.24 3.41 -1.95
C PRO A 57 -15.73 4.42 -0.90
N ASP A 58 -15.69 4.04 0.38
CA ASP A 58 -15.28 4.94 1.47
C ASP A 58 -13.79 5.26 1.47
N LEU A 59 -12.98 4.52 0.69
CA LEU A 59 -11.57 4.84 0.48
C LEU A 59 -11.43 6.30 0.04
N GLN A 60 -12.26 6.76 -0.89
CA GLN A 60 -12.23 8.12 -1.38
C GLN A 60 -12.62 9.15 -0.31
N ILE A 61 -13.59 8.80 0.56
CA ILE A 61 -14.02 9.68 1.66
C ILE A 61 -12.90 9.82 2.70
N LYS A 62 -12.29 8.70 3.11
CA LYS A 62 -11.19 8.67 4.08
C LYS A 62 -9.96 9.38 3.55
N LEU A 63 -9.61 9.18 2.27
CA LEU A 63 -8.50 9.90 1.64
C LEU A 63 -8.75 11.41 1.58
N LYS A 64 -9.98 11.85 1.24
CA LYS A 64 -10.38 13.27 1.27
C LYS A 64 -10.35 13.87 2.67
N ALA A 65 -10.64 13.07 3.70
CA ALA A 65 -10.51 13.45 5.10
C ALA A 65 -9.04 13.49 5.60
N GLY A 66 -8.07 13.22 4.72
CA GLY A 66 -6.64 13.24 5.05
C GLY A 66 -6.13 11.95 5.67
N CYS A 67 -6.95 10.90 5.73
CA CYS A 67 -6.52 9.60 6.24
C CYS A 67 -5.59 8.89 5.24
N ARG A 68 -4.80 7.95 5.75
CA ARG A 68 -3.94 7.08 4.94
C ARG A 68 -4.28 5.61 5.18
N PRO A 69 -4.47 4.82 4.12
CA PRO A 69 -4.70 3.39 4.26
C PRO A 69 -3.48 2.69 4.83
N LEU A 70 -3.72 1.74 5.72
CA LEU A 70 -2.73 0.81 6.26
C LEU A 70 -2.97 -0.55 5.59
N TYR A 71 -1.99 -1.01 4.82
CA TYR A 71 -2.04 -2.29 4.12
C TYR A 71 -1.30 -3.38 4.89
N SER A 72 -1.82 -4.59 4.79
CA SER A 72 -1.14 -5.82 5.19
C SER A 72 -0.52 -6.49 3.96
N SER A 73 0.59 -7.21 4.11
CA SER A 73 1.27 -7.89 3.00
C SER A 73 0.45 -9.02 2.35
N HIS A 74 -0.64 -9.43 2.99
CA HIS A 74 -1.47 -10.57 2.56
C HIS A 74 -2.90 -10.19 2.17
N GLU A 75 -3.26 -8.91 2.28
CA GLU A 75 -4.61 -8.44 1.98
C GLU A 75 -4.59 -7.50 0.78
N CYS A 76 -5.59 -7.61 -0.09
CA CYS A 76 -5.74 -6.70 -1.21
C CYS A 76 -6.04 -5.27 -0.75
N CYS A 77 -6.95 -5.16 0.22
CA CYS A 77 -7.51 -3.90 0.65
C CYS A 77 -6.85 -3.42 1.95
N PRO A 78 -6.95 -2.11 2.24
CA PRO A 78 -6.49 -1.58 3.52
C PRO A 78 -7.19 -2.29 4.67
N VAL A 79 -6.41 -2.76 5.65
CA VAL A 79 -6.94 -3.36 6.88
C VAL A 79 -7.37 -2.30 7.89
N ASP A 80 -6.82 -1.09 7.78
CA ASP A 80 -7.13 0.03 8.65
C ASP A 80 -6.75 1.37 7.99
N TYR A 81 -7.05 2.48 8.65
CA TYR A 81 -6.73 3.83 8.21
C TYR A 81 -6.19 4.67 9.37
N TYR A 82 -5.08 5.36 9.12
CA TYR A 82 -4.59 6.36 10.05
C TYR A 82 -5.19 7.73 9.72
N CYS A 83 -5.99 8.28 10.64
CA CYS A 83 -6.67 9.58 10.53
C CYS A 83 -6.20 10.60 11.59
N GLY A 84 -4.98 10.47 12.10
CA GLY A 84 -4.49 11.30 13.21
C GLY A 84 -4.08 12.71 12.78
N PRO A 85 -4.28 13.74 13.62
CA PRO A 85 -3.88 15.14 13.32
C PRO A 85 -2.37 15.39 13.48
N GLN A 86 -1.57 14.34 13.64
CA GLN A 86 -0.19 14.46 14.07
C GLN A 86 0.73 13.47 13.35
N CYS A 87 1.87 13.98 12.89
CA CYS A 87 2.97 13.17 12.40
C CYS A 87 3.83 12.68 13.57
N VAL A 88 4.49 11.55 13.39
CA VAL A 88 5.44 10.99 14.35
C VAL A 88 6.82 10.97 13.72
N PHE A 89 7.78 11.62 14.37
CA PHE A 89 9.19 11.55 14.00
C PHE A 89 10.03 11.28 15.24
N ASN A 90 10.84 10.22 15.20
CA ASN A 90 11.67 9.75 16.31
C ASN A 90 10.88 9.62 17.65
N GLY A 91 9.68 9.02 17.58
CA GLY A 91 8.78 8.84 18.72
C GLY A 91 8.05 10.11 19.21
N THR A 92 8.38 11.28 18.68
CA THR A 92 7.74 12.55 19.04
C THR A 92 6.58 12.85 18.10
N ARG A 93 5.46 13.34 18.65
CA ARG A 93 4.26 13.73 17.90
C ARG A 93 4.33 15.22 17.54
N TYR A 94 4.06 15.54 16.29
CA TYR A 94 4.10 16.90 15.74
C TYR A 94 2.75 17.25 15.13
N PRO A 95 2.21 18.47 15.35
CA PRO A 95 0.98 18.91 14.71
C PRO A 95 1.16 19.04 13.19
N LEU A 96 0.03 19.06 12.47
CA LEU A 96 -0.01 19.41 11.05
C LEU A 96 0.76 20.71 10.77
N ASP A 97 1.34 20.77 9.57
CA ASP A 97 2.16 21.88 9.05
C ASP A 97 3.48 22.14 9.78
N THR A 98 3.82 21.35 10.80
CA THR A 98 5.16 21.37 11.38
C THR A 98 6.20 21.11 10.29
N LYS A 99 7.24 21.94 10.28
CA LYS A 99 8.42 21.75 9.43
C LYS A 99 9.60 21.23 10.26
N LEU A 100 10.25 20.18 9.77
CA LEU A 100 11.51 19.67 10.28
C LEU A 100 12.58 19.84 9.21
N TYR A 101 13.81 20.11 9.63
CA TYR A 101 14.96 20.21 8.75
C TYR A 101 15.96 19.15 9.18
N LEU A 102 16.17 18.15 8.34
CA LEU A 102 17.06 17.02 8.61
C LEU A 102 18.36 17.22 7.84
N SER A 103 19.42 17.62 8.53
CA SER A 103 20.73 17.80 7.91
C SER A 103 21.38 16.47 7.55
N HIS A 104 21.98 16.42 6.36
CA HIS A 104 22.94 15.38 6.01
C HIS A 104 24.31 15.67 6.65
N THR A 105 25.08 14.62 6.93
CA THR A 105 26.45 14.73 7.44
C THR A 105 27.46 15.20 6.38
N SER A 106 27.04 15.41 5.13
CA SER A 106 27.88 15.75 3.98
C SER A 106 28.44 17.17 4.00
N GLY A 107 27.89 18.09 4.83
CA GLY A 107 28.43 19.46 4.97
C GLY A 107 28.31 20.34 3.72
N ASP A 108 27.58 19.89 2.69
CA ASP A 108 27.35 20.58 1.43
C ASP A 108 26.25 21.66 1.50
N GLY A 109 25.62 21.83 2.66
CA GLY A 109 24.52 22.77 2.88
C GLY A 109 23.15 22.25 2.41
N THR A 110 23.05 20.98 2.01
CA THR A 110 21.78 20.35 1.67
C THR A 110 21.12 19.73 2.91
N CYS A 111 19.79 19.72 2.94
CA CYS A 111 19.01 19.03 3.95
C CYS A 111 17.66 18.61 3.41
N ASP A 112 16.99 17.69 4.11
CA ASP A 112 15.60 17.38 3.82
C ASP A 112 14.68 18.34 4.60
N GLU A 113 13.93 19.18 3.87
CA GLU A 113 12.82 19.94 4.43
C GLU A 113 11.59 19.03 4.46
N CYS A 114 11.21 18.64 5.67
CA CYS A 114 10.10 17.74 5.95
C CYS A 114 8.90 18.53 6.46
N ARG A 115 7.72 18.36 5.86
CA ARG A 115 6.46 18.96 6.34
C ARG A 115 5.49 17.88 6.81
N CYS A 116 4.85 18.12 7.96
CA CYS A 116 3.74 17.31 8.44
C CYS A 116 2.45 17.66 7.68
N SER A 117 2.38 17.27 6.41
CA SER A 117 1.20 17.49 5.56
C SER A 117 0.32 16.24 5.42
N ALA A 118 0.87 15.06 5.68
CA ALA A 118 0.17 13.78 5.54
C ALA A 118 0.55 12.79 6.66
N PRO A 119 0.05 13.00 7.89
CA PRO A 119 0.25 12.08 9.02
C PRO A 119 0.02 10.60 8.66
N PRO A 120 0.72 9.65 9.31
CA PRO A 120 1.62 9.85 10.46
C PRO A 120 3.05 10.24 10.05
N HIS A 121 3.37 10.28 8.76
CA HIS A 121 4.73 10.54 8.30
C HIS A 121 4.91 11.97 7.82
N PHE A 122 6.16 12.42 7.79
CA PHE A 122 6.51 13.67 7.14
C PHE A 122 6.72 13.42 5.64
N THR A 123 6.31 14.38 4.82
CA THR A 123 6.73 14.46 3.42
C THR A 123 7.97 15.33 3.35
N CYS A 124 9.06 14.77 2.85
CA CYS A 124 10.35 15.44 2.79
C CYS A 124 10.77 15.72 1.35
N VAL A 125 11.37 16.89 1.13
CA VAL A 125 11.99 17.26 -0.15
C VAL A 125 13.41 17.71 0.11
N ASN A 126 14.32 17.35 -0.81
CA ASN A 126 15.69 17.84 -0.74
C ASN A 126 15.69 19.36 -0.97
N SER A 127 16.37 20.08 -0.10
CA SER A 127 16.41 21.53 -0.06
C SER A 127 17.80 22.02 0.33
N VAL A 128 18.07 23.30 0.07
CA VAL A 128 19.29 23.96 0.54
C VAL A 128 18.98 24.63 1.85
N CYS A 129 19.58 24.14 2.93
CA CYS A 129 19.30 24.59 4.28
C CYS A 129 20.50 25.36 4.79
N THR A 130 20.39 26.68 4.76
CA THR A 130 21.43 27.52 5.34
C THR A 130 21.41 27.35 6.86
N ALA A 131 22.54 26.94 7.42
CA ALA A 131 22.75 26.86 8.86
C ALA A 131 22.80 28.27 9.48
N ARG A 132 21.68 29.01 9.52
CA ARG A 132 21.57 30.29 10.23
C ARG A 132 20.21 30.46 10.92
N ILE A 133 20.31 30.47 12.25
CA ILE A 133 19.54 31.24 13.25
C ILE A 133 18.02 31.16 13.13
N GLY A 134 17.41 30.21 13.86
CA GLY A 134 15.98 30.24 14.21
C GLY A 134 15.28 28.87 14.21
N HIS A 135 15.77 27.92 13.42
CA HIS A 135 15.15 26.60 13.28
C HIS A 135 15.99 25.50 13.94
N LYS A 136 15.33 24.67 14.75
CA LYS A 136 15.96 23.56 15.48
C LYS A 136 16.26 22.43 14.48
N LEU A 137 17.50 22.38 13.98
CA LEU A 137 17.97 21.25 13.17
C LEU A 137 17.93 19.97 14.00
N LEU A 138 17.17 18.99 13.52
CA LEU A 138 17.13 17.67 14.14
C LEU A 138 18.15 16.79 13.41
N GLN A 139 19.17 16.37 14.16
CA GLN A 139 20.13 15.39 13.67
C GLN A 139 19.46 14.01 13.65
N LEU A 140 19.50 13.34 12.49
CA LEU A 140 19.20 11.92 12.40
C LEU A 140 20.27 11.16 13.20
N LYS A 141 19.92 10.70 14.40
CA LYS A 141 20.78 9.78 15.13
C LYS A 141 20.80 8.46 14.36
N SER A 142 21.93 8.17 13.72
CA SER A 142 22.22 6.84 13.16
C SER A 142 22.13 5.83 14.31
N ILE A 143 21.11 4.97 14.25
CA ILE A 143 21.04 3.77 15.06
C ILE A 143 22.03 2.80 14.42
N ARG A 144 23.15 2.54 15.09
CA ARG A 144 24.05 1.41 14.80
C ARG A 144 23.49 0.14 15.42
#